data_AF-A0AAE0FKB0-F1
#
_entry.id   AF-A0AAE0FKB0-F1
#
_cell.length_a   1.000
_cell.length_b   1.000
_cell.length_c   1.000
_cell.angle_alpha   90.00
_cell.angle_beta   90.00
_cell.angle_gamma   90.00
#
_symmetry.space_group_name_H-M   'P 1'
#
loop_
_entity.id
_entity.type
_entity.pdbx_description
1 polymer ?
#
loop_
_entity_poly.entity_id
_entity_poly.type
_entity_poly.pdbx_seq_one_letter_code
_entity_poly.pdbx_strand_id
1 'polypeptide(L)'
;MSLLCKSSPTGCFTQVNRLSWSRKIVHLPAKFQAKHSSVRQIRAYVTNHSGADTEDEASSRAPAKNAGMRVAYQGVPGAYSEGAVQIAYPGCDAIAYAAFDDAYEAVKQWETERAVLPVENSLGGSIHRVYDLMLARGLFIVGEVQRPISHCLLAPKGTRIEDIEVVMSHPQALAQTEQYLRNLHVKIEAQADTAGSAKLIQDQGLVGVAAVASSRAAELYDMDILDADIQDDKNNVTRFVALSRNPCTPNIPGEIYKTSIVFSFVDGPGMLFKALGCFALRGIDTTKIESRPMKNNPLVKKVWGDSVQFNYIFYLDFRGSTTQVEVQNALRNLEELTTFLQVLGCYPMDVSDPLARKIK
;
A
#
# COMPACT_ATOMS: atom_id res chain seq x y z
N MET A 1 10.72 17.89 70.21
CA MET A 1 9.88 18.58 71.21
C MET A 1 8.47 18.66 70.67
N SER A 2 7.60 17.93 71.34
CA SER A 2 6.16 17.79 71.17
C SER A 2 5.40 19.10 71.37
N LEU A 3 4.32 19.30 70.60
CA LEU A 3 3.05 19.86 71.10
C LEU A 3 1.92 19.37 70.18
N LEU A 4 1.14 18.44 70.73
CA LEU A 4 -0.19 18.03 70.31
C LEU A 4 -1.21 19.07 70.82
N CYS A 5 -2.25 19.37 70.04
CA CYS A 5 -3.59 19.53 70.62
C CYS A 5 -4.69 19.15 69.62
N LYS A 6 -5.65 18.38 70.14
CA LYS A 6 -6.79 17.71 69.49
C LYS A 6 -7.96 18.67 69.24
N SER A 7 -8.82 18.37 68.25
CA SER A 7 -10.25 18.01 68.42
C SER A 7 -11.14 18.43 67.24
N SER A 8 -11.92 17.47 66.72
CA SER A 8 -13.06 17.58 65.78
C SER A 8 -14.37 17.97 66.51
N PRO A 9 -15.61 17.94 65.95
CA PRO A 9 -16.16 18.02 64.57
C PRO A 9 -17.34 19.05 64.45
N THR A 10 -18.00 19.09 63.27
CA THR A 10 -19.41 19.52 62.97
C THR A 10 -19.64 20.76 62.08
N GLY A 11 -20.28 20.49 60.93
CA GLY A 11 -21.32 21.33 60.31
C GLY A 11 -20.89 22.54 59.48
N CYS A 12 -21.06 22.49 58.15
CA CYS A 12 -22.16 23.19 57.47
C CYS A 12 -22.11 22.96 55.94
N PHE A 13 -23.30 22.86 55.37
CA PHE A 13 -23.61 22.75 53.95
C PHE A 13 -23.23 24.03 53.15
N THR A 14 -23.21 23.87 51.82
CA THR A 14 -23.27 24.88 50.74
C THR A 14 -21.97 25.54 50.26
N GLN A 15 -21.47 25.08 49.10
CA GLN A 15 -21.46 25.84 47.84
C GLN A 15 -20.86 25.01 46.70
N VAL A 16 -21.71 24.51 45.80
CA VAL A 16 -21.31 23.95 44.51
C VAL A 16 -21.12 25.12 43.55
N ASN A 17 -19.88 25.48 43.26
CA ASN A 17 -19.59 26.51 42.26
C ASN A 17 -19.62 25.87 40.85
N ARG A 18 -20.69 26.18 40.10
CA ARG A 18 -20.81 25.91 38.66
C ARG A 18 -19.79 26.77 37.91
N LEU A 19 -18.71 26.16 37.41
CA LEU A 19 -17.86 26.78 36.40
C LEU A 19 -18.49 26.58 35.02
N SER A 20 -19.02 27.67 34.47
CA SER A 20 -19.56 27.76 33.12
C SER A 20 -18.43 27.69 32.09
N TRP A 21 -18.42 26.64 31.26
CA TRP A 21 -17.58 26.58 30.08
C TRP A 21 -18.26 27.34 28.94
N SER A 22 -17.97 28.64 28.83
CA SER A 22 -18.33 29.43 27.64
C SER A 22 -17.52 28.94 26.44
N ARG A 23 -18.21 28.29 25.49
CA ARG A 23 -17.68 27.90 24.16
C ARG A 23 -17.15 29.13 23.42
N LYS A 24 -15.83 29.28 23.30
CA LYS A 24 -15.24 30.06 22.21
C LYS A 24 -15.09 29.14 21.00
N ILE A 25 -16.06 29.24 20.09
CA ILE A 25 -16.02 28.64 18.77
C ILE A 25 -14.92 29.35 17.98
N VAL A 26 -13.76 28.71 17.82
CA VAL A 26 -12.76 29.16 16.86
C VAL A 26 -13.28 28.82 15.46
N HIS A 27 -13.68 29.84 14.71
CA HIS A 27 -14.06 29.71 13.30
C HIS A 27 -12.82 29.32 12.49
N LEU A 28 -12.82 28.11 11.93
CA LEU A 28 -11.89 27.69 10.89
C LEU A 28 -12.30 28.34 9.55
N PRO A 29 -11.34 28.72 8.69
CA PRO A 29 -11.65 29.32 7.39
C PRO A 29 -12.44 28.37 6.49
N ALA A 30 -13.41 28.92 5.76
CA ALA A 30 -14.45 28.24 4.99
C ALA A 30 -13.99 27.30 3.85
N LYS A 31 -12.68 27.13 3.62
CA LYS A 31 -12.14 26.23 2.58
C LYS A 31 -11.95 24.76 3.03
N PHE A 32 -12.25 24.42 4.29
CA PHE A 32 -12.18 23.05 4.82
C PHE A 32 -13.56 22.40 5.10
N GLN A 33 -14.67 23.04 4.72
CA GLN A 33 -16.03 22.52 4.93
C GLN A 33 -16.59 21.76 3.71
N ALA A 34 -15.85 20.77 3.22
CA ALA A 34 -16.42 19.71 2.39
C ALA A 34 -16.32 18.38 3.14
N LYS A 35 -17.20 18.18 4.14
CA LYS A 35 -17.47 16.85 4.73
C LYS A 35 -18.23 15.99 3.71
N HIS A 36 -17.59 15.66 2.59
CA HIS A 36 -17.97 14.49 1.80
C HIS A 36 -17.08 13.35 2.28
N SER A 37 -17.54 12.61 3.30
CA SER A 37 -16.82 11.42 3.74
C SER A 37 -16.88 10.38 2.63
N SER A 38 -15.71 9.87 2.22
CA SER A 38 -15.62 8.76 1.25
C SER A 38 -16.41 7.53 1.72
N VAL A 39 -16.63 7.40 3.04
CA VAL A 39 -17.55 6.43 3.65
C VAL A 39 -18.96 6.57 3.07
N ARG A 40 -19.47 7.80 2.86
CA ARG A 40 -20.76 8.03 2.17
C ARG A 40 -20.70 7.72 0.69
N GLN A 41 -19.58 7.91 0.01
CA GLN A 41 -19.45 7.57 -1.42
C GLN A 41 -19.44 6.06 -1.64
N ILE A 42 -18.65 5.31 -0.86
CA ILE A 42 -18.66 3.84 -0.92
C ILE A 42 -20.00 3.31 -0.45
N ARG A 43 -20.57 3.87 0.62
CA ARG A 43 -21.92 3.49 1.07
C ARG A 43 -22.95 3.76 -0.01
N ALA A 44 -22.98 4.95 -0.61
CA ALA A 44 -23.92 5.28 -1.69
C ALA A 44 -23.73 4.37 -2.89
N TYR A 45 -22.49 4.06 -3.26
CA TYR A 45 -22.18 3.10 -4.33
C TYR A 45 -22.71 1.70 -3.99
N VAL A 46 -22.36 1.16 -2.82
CA VAL A 46 -22.79 -0.17 -2.36
C VAL A 46 -24.32 -0.23 -2.20
N THR A 47 -24.96 0.78 -1.61
CA THR A 47 -26.42 0.80 -1.43
C THR A 47 -27.19 0.98 -2.73
N ASN A 48 -26.63 1.70 -3.72
CA ASN A 48 -27.28 1.89 -5.02
C ASN A 48 -27.07 0.71 -5.97
N HIS A 49 -26.07 -0.14 -5.73
CA HIS A 49 -25.75 -1.31 -6.57
C HIS A 49 -26.01 -2.65 -5.88
N SER A 50 -26.50 -2.66 -4.63
CA SER A 50 -26.94 -3.86 -3.90
C SER A 50 -28.32 -4.39 -4.32
N GLY A 51 -28.89 -3.90 -5.43
CA GLY A 51 -30.23 -4.27 -5.92
C GLY A 51 -30.33 -4.41 -7.45
N ALA A 52 -29.20 -4.57 -8.14
CA ALA A 52 -29.19 -4.91 -9.56
C ALA A 52 -28.81 -6.38 -9.71
N ASP A 53 -29.82 -7.25 -9.59
CA ASP A 53 -29.74 -8.64 -10.04
C ASP A 53 -29.69 -8.66 -11.57
N THR A 54 -28.60 -9.18 -12.11
CA THR A 54 -28.65 -9.98 -13.34
C THR A 54 -27.85 -11.24 -13.06
N GLU A 55 -28.58 -12.35 -13.04
CA GLU A 55 -28.08 -13.71 -13.08
C GLU A 55 -26.99 -13.84 -14.15
N ASP A 56 -25.83 -14.39 -13.80
CA ASP A 56 -25.03 -15.16 -14.75
C ASP A 56 -24.23 -16.24 -14.02
N GLU A 57 -24.38 -17.44 -14.55
CA GLU A 57 -24.32 -18.72 -13.88
C GLU A 57 -22.91 -19.20 -13.52
N ALA A 58 -22.86 -19.97 -12.42
CA ALA A 58 -21.81 -20.94 -12.19
C ALA A 58 -22.00 -22.15 -13.11
N SER A 59 -21.11 -22.39 -14.10
CA SER A 59 -20.56 -23.71 -14.45
C SER A 59 -19.72 -23.70 -15.74
N SER A 60 -18.55 -24.34 -15.65
CA SER A 60 -17.75 -24.93 -16.74
C SER A 60 -16.94 -24.02 -17.68
N ARG A 61 -15.61 -24.23 -17.65
CA ARG A 61 -14.55 -23.85 -18.62
C ARG A 61 -14.96 -22.88 -19.75
N ALA A 62 -14.68 -21.58 -19.57
CA ALA A 62 -14.77 -20.55 -20.62
C ALA A 62 -13.42 -19.81 -20.80
N PRO A 63 -13.05 -19.37 -22.02
CA PRO A 63 -11.78 -18.69 -22.26
C PRO A 63 -11.75 -17.25 -21.71
N ALA A 64 -10.61 -16.91 -21.09
CA ALA A 64 -10.07 -15.62 -20.63
C ALA A 64 -11.02 -14.44 -20.32
N LYS A 65 -11.49 -14.35 -19.08
CA LYS A 65 -12.25 -13.23 -18.48
C LYS A 65 -11.58 -11.85 -18.56
N ASN A 66 -10.29 -11.78 -18.94
CA ASN A 66 -9.49 -10.55 -18.99
C ASN A 66 -8.90 -10.23 -20.39
N ALA A 67 -9.27 -10.98 -21.44
CA ALA A 67 -8.72 -10.76 -22.78
C ALA A 67 -9.09 -9.34 -23.29
N GLY A 68 -8.08 -8.57 -23.73
CA GLY A 68 -8.24 -7.18 -24.19
C GLY A 68 -8.35 -6.13 -23.08
N MET A 69 -8.24 -6.53 -21.81
CA MET A 69 -8.14 -5.60 -20.69
C MET A 69 -6.73 -5.02 -20.64
N ARG A 70 -6.61 -3.69 -20.59
CA ARG A 70 -5.32 -3.00 -20.48
C ARG A 70 -5.04 -2.66 -19.03
N VAL A 71 -3.88 -3.10 -18.55
CA VAL A 71 -3.48 -2.94 -17.16
C VAL A 71 -2.14 -2.23 -17.09
N ALA A 72 -2.14 -1.02 -16.55
CA ALA A 72 -0.95 -0.20 -16.39
C ALA A 72 -0.03 -0.74 -15.28
N TYR A 73 1.27 -0.64 -15.49
CA TYR A 73 2.28 -0.84 -14.46
C TYR A 73 3.45 0.12 -14.68
N GLN A 74 4.22 0.38 -13.63
CA GLN A 74 5.47 1.12 -13.74
C GLN A 74 6.63 0.16 -14.04
N GLY A 75 7.41 0.48 -15.05
CA GLY A 75 8.61 -0.25 -15.46
C GLY A 75 8.68 -0.47 -16.96
N VAL A 76 9.38 -1.53 -17.36
CA VAL A 76 9.48 -2.03 -18.74
C VAL A 76 9.15 -3.54 -18.76
N PRO A 77 8.92 -4.15 -19.94
CA PRO A 77 8.71 -5.60 -20.02
C PRO A 77 9.82 -6.38 -19.31
N GLY A 78 9.47 -7.40 -18.54
CA GLY A 78 10.38 -8.15 -17.67
C GLY A 78 10.48 -7.62 -16.24
N ALA A 79 9.91 -6.44 -15.94
CA ALA A 79 9.89 -5.91 -14.58
C ALA A 79 9.04 -6.78 -13.63
N TYR A 80 9.30 -6.65 -12.33
CA TYR A 80 8.52 -7.36 -11.33
C TYR A 80 7.04 -6.95 -11.31
N SER A 81 6.75 -5.70 -11.66
CA SER A 81 5.38 -5.19 -11.79
C SER A 81 4.61 -5.84 -12.94
N GLU A 82 5.26 -6.13 -14.08
CA GLU A 82 4.62 -6.81 -15.21
C GLU A 82 4.12 -8.22 -14.81
N GLY A 83 4.96 -9.00 -14.14
CA GLY A 83 4.52 -10.32 -13.67
C GLY A 83 3.44 -10.24 -12.59
N ALA A 84 3.42 -9.17 -11.77
CA ALA A 84 2.31 -8.94 -10.84
C ALA A 84 0.99 -8.63 -11.56
N VAL A 85 1.04 -7.88 -12.67
CA VAL A 85 -0.10 -7.68 -13.56
C VAL A 85 -0.62 -9.01 -14.09
N GLN A 86 0.26 -9.87 -14.60
CA GLN A 86 -0.13 -11.16 -15.17
C GLN A 86 -0.70 -12.14 -14.13
N ILE A 87 -0.27 -12.05 -12.86
CA ILE A 87 -0.87 -12.81 -11.76
C ILE A 87 -2.27 -12.25 -11.42
N ALA A 88 -2.40 -10.92 -11.33
CA ALA A 88 -3.67 -10.26 -10.98
C ALA A 88 -4.74 -10.46 -12.05
N TYR A 89 -4.34 -10.35 -13.32
CA TYR A 89 -5.23 -10.37 -14.48
C TYR A 89 -4.63 -11.24 -15.59
N PRO A 90 -4.68 -12.58 -15.46
CA PRO A 90 -4.14 -13.48 -16.49
C PRO A 90 -4.77 -13.23 -17.87
N GLY A 91 -3.92 -13.06 -18.89
CA GLY A 91 -4.35 -12.84 -20.28
C GLY A 91 -4.70 -11.39 -20.63
N CYS A 92 -4.39 -10.44 -19.76
CA CYS A 92 -4.54 -9.00 -20.04
C CYS A 92 -3.36 -8.44 -20.85
N ASP A 93 -3.56 -7.26 -21.42
CA ASP A 93 -2.52 -6.45 -22.05
C ASP A 93 -1.83 -5.60 -20.98
N ALA A 94 -0.60 -5.97 -20.60
CA ALA A 94 0.19 -5.22 -19.63
C ALA A 94 0.84 -4.00 -20.30
N ILE A 95 0.45 -2.79 -19.87
CA ILE A 95 0.93 -1.53 -20.46
C ILE A 95 1.97 -0.88 -19.54
N ALA A 96 3.19 -0.75 -20.05
CA ALA A 96 4.32 -0.20 -19.32
C ALA A 96 4.31 1.34 -19.31
N TYR A 97 4.57 1.92 -18.14
CA TYR A 97 4.74 3.36 -17.95
C TYR A 97 6.05 3.67 -17.20
N ALA A 98 6.64 4.84 -17.45
CA ALA A 98 7.92 5.21 -16.88
C ALA A 98 7.86 5.43 -15.36
N ALA A 99 6.81 6.10 -14.87
CA ALA A 99 6.63 6.41 -13.45
C ALA A 99 5.29 5.86 -12.89
N PHE A 100 5.23 5.74 -11.55
CA PHE A 100 4.00 5.35 -10.85
C PHE A 100 2.86 6.35 -11.09
N ASP A 101 3.20 7.63 -11.16
CA ASP A 101 2.26 8.72 -11.45
C ASP A 101 1.60 8.55 -12.82
N ASP A 102 2.38 8.20 -13.84
CA ASP A 102 1.88 8.02 -15.20
C ASP A 102 0.93 6.81 -15.28
N ALA A 103 1.30 5.69 -14.65
CA ALA A 103 0.44 4.51 -14.56
C ALA A 103 -0.88 4.80 -13.80
N TYR A 104 -0.80 5.60 -12.73
CA TYR A 104 -1.97 6.03 -11.97
C TYR A 104 -2.88 6.96 -12.78
N GLU A 105 -2.29 7.92 -13.49
CA GLU A 105 -3.03 8.90 -14.29
C GLU A 105 -3.65 8.27 -15.54
N ALA A 106 -3.00 7.28 -16.17
CA ALA A 106 -3.56 6.50 -17.27
C ALA A 106 -4.91 5.86 -16.90
N VAL A 107 -5.04 5.35 -15.67
CA VAL A 107 -6.32 4.84 -15.17
C VAL A 107 -7.28 5.98 -14.90
N LYS A 108 -6.86 7.16 -14.46
CA LYS A 108 -7.81 8.28 -14.33
C LYS A 108 -8.32 8.79 -15.68
N GLN A 109 -7.51 8.70 -16.72
CA GLN A 109 -7.79 9.23 -18.06
C GLN A 109 -8.43 8.20 -19.02
N TRP A 110 -8.82 7.02 -18.51
CA TRP A 110 -9.44 5.95 -19.31
C TRP A 110 -8.54 5.34 -20.39
N GLU A 111 -7.23 5.56 -20.30
CA GLU A 111 -6.23 4.91 -21.17
C GLU A 111 -6.05 3.44 -20.83
N THR A 112 -6.21 3.09 -19.56
CA THR A 112 -6.17 1.70 -19.06
C THR A 112 -7.32 1.45 -18.10
N GLU A 113 -7.74 0.20 -17.95
CA GLU A 113 -8.84 -0.18 -17.07
C GLU A 113 -8.41 -0.38 -15.63
N ARG A 114 -7.13 -0.74 -15.39
CA ARG A 114 -6.53 -0.92 -14.06
C ARG A 114 -5.08 -0.48 -14.04
N ALA A 115 -4.55 -0.27 -12.84
CA ALA A 115 -3.11 -0.22 -12.59
C ALA A 115 -2.74 -1.21 -11.48
N VAL A 116 -1.60 -1.89 -11.59
CA VAL A 116 -1.06 -2.74 -10.53
C VAL A 116 0.25 -2.13 -10.04
N LEU A 117 0.25 -1.62 -8.81
CA LEU A 117 1.37 -0.85 -8.25
C LEU A 117 1.89 -1.52 -6.96
N PRO A 118 3.21 -1.55 -6.75
CA PRO A 118 3.79 -2.11 -5.52
C PRO A 118 3.59 -1.15 -4.35
N VAL A 119 3.08 -1.64 -3.22
CA VAL A 119 2.84 -0.82 -2.01
C VAL A 119 3.83 -1.12 -0.90
N GLU A 120 4.32 -2.35 -0.80
CA GLU A 120 5.30 -2.73 0.21
C GLU A 120 6.15 -3.91 -0.28
N ASN A 121 7.39 -3.93 0.17
CA ASN A 121 8.32 -5.03 -0.02
C ASN A 121 8.84 -5.49 1.35
N SER A 122 9.02 -6.80 1.55
CA SER A 122 9.43 -7.35 2.85
C SER A 122 10.80 -6.84 3.32
N LEU A 123 11.70 -6.46 2.40
CA LEU A 123 13.04 -5.96 2.73
C LEU A 123 13.11 -4.43 2.68
N GLY A 124 12.46 -3.80 1.69
CA GLY A 124 12.50 -2.36 1.48
C GLY A 124 11.42 -1.56 2.22
N GLY A 125 10.44 -2.23 2.82
CA GLY A 125 9.31 -1.60 3.50
C GLY A 125 8.30 -0.96 2.56
N SER A 126 7.63 0.09 3.06
CA SER A 126 6.53 0.79 2.38
C SER A 126 7.02 1.67 1.21
N ILE A 127 6.40 1.53 0.03
CA ILE A 127 6.70 2.35 -1.16
C ILE A 127 5.86 3.62 -1.10
N HIS A 128 6.43 4.62 -0.42
CA HIS A 128 5.76 5.87 -0.07
C HIS A 128 5.11 6.62 -1.23
N ARG A 129 5.68 6.55 -2.44
CA ARG A 129 5.10 7.23 -3.60
C ARG A 129 3.71 6.70 -3.94
N VAL A 130 3.50 5.39 -3.86
CA VAL A 130 2.20 4.75 -4.15
C VAL A 130 1.19 5.07 -3.05
N TYR A 131 1.62 5.14 -1.78
CA TYR A 131 0.76 5.66 -0.70
C TYR A 131 0.26 7.07 -0.97
N ASP A 132 1.14 7.97 -1.40
CA ASP A 132 0.77 9.35 -1.70
C ASP A 132 -0.22 9.43 -2.89
N LEU A 133 -0.07 8.56 -3.90
CA LEU A 133 -1.01 8.44 -5.02
C LEU A 133 -2.39 7.95 -4.55
N MET A 134 -2.45 6.95 -3.68
CA MET A 134 -3.71 6.47 -3.10
C MET A 134 -4.43 7.56 -2.28
N LEU A 135 -3.66 8.44 -1.61
CA LEU A 135 -4.21 9.57 -0.87
C LEU A 135 -4.75 10.67 -1.78
N ALA A 136 -4.21 10.83 -3.00
CA ALA A 136 -4.58 11.89 -3.95
C ALA A 136 -6.04 11.80 -4.46
N ARG A 137 -6.76 10.72 -4.12
CA ARG A 137 -8.14 10.40 -4.51
C ARG A 137 -8.29 10.13 -6.02
N GLY A 138 -9.38 9.46 -6.38
CA GLY A 138 -9.78 9.19 -7.76
C GLY A 138 -9.76 7.72 -8.14
N LEU A 139 -8.90 6.92 -7.51
CA LEU A 139 -8.88 5.46 -7.66
C LEU A 139 -9.12 4.76 -6.33
N PHE A 140 -9.62 3.53 -6.42
CA PHE A 140 -9.88 2.61 -5.33
C PHE A 140 -9.04 1.35 -5.48
N ILE A 141 -8.62 0.76 -4.37
CA ILE A 141 -8.03 -0.57 -4.35
C ILE A 141 -9.15 -1.58 -4.58
N VAL A 142 -8.97 -2.41 -5.61
CA VAL A 142 -9.93 -3.44 -6.04
C VAL A 142 -9.36 -4.86 -5.97
N GLY A 143 -8.10 -5.01 -5.57
CA GLY A 143 -7.45 -6.29 -5.37
C GLY A 143 -6.02 -6.10 -4.86
N GLU A 144 -5.39 -7.19 -4.45
CA GLU A 144 -3.97 -7.23 -4.10
C GLU A 144 -3.33 -8.51 -4.65
N VAL A 145 -2.02 -8.47 -4.81
CA VAL A 145 -1.21 -9.63 -5.23
C VAL A 145 0.10 -9.61 -4.46
N GLN A 146 0.49 -10.77 -3.92
CA GLN A 146 1.81 -10.97 -3.35
C GLN A 146 2.69 -11.74 -4.34
N ARG A 147 3.85 -11.16 -4.68
CA ARG A 147 4.80 -11.76 -5.60
C ARG A 147 6.15 -11.97 -4.92
N PRO A 148 6.64 -13.22 -4.84
CA PRO A 148 8.03 -13.50 -4.49
C PRO A 148 8.98 -12.89 -5.51
N ILE A 149 10.05 -12.29 -5.01
CA ILE A 149 11.11 -11.66 -5.80
C ILE A 149 12.34 -12.56 -5.73
N SER A 150 12.84 -12.95 -6.89
CA SER A 150 14.04 -13.76 -7.07
C SER A 150 14.93 -13.07 -8.09
N HIS A 151 16.05 -12.54 -7.61
CA HIS A 151 17.01 -11.81 -8.42
C HIS A 151 17.95 -12.81 -9.09
N CYS A 152 18.25 -12.54 -10.36
CA CYS A 152 19.20 -13.28 -11.17
C CYS A 152 20.32 -12.33 -11.60
N LEU A 153 21.55 -12.86 -11.70
CA LEU A 153 22.66 -12.18 -12.37
C LEU A 153 22.59 -12.49 -13.86
N LEU A 154 22.29 -11.49 -14.68
CA LEU A 154 22.11 -11.63 -16.12
C LEU A 154 23.30 -11.04 -16.87
N ALA A 155 23.76 -11.69 -17.93
CA ALA A 155 24.80 -11.15 -18.80
C ALA A 155 24.53 -11.49 -20.27
N PRO A 156 25.16 -10.78 -21.24
CA PRO A 156 25.10 -11.16 -22.65
C PRO A 156 25.53 -12.61 -22.86
N LYS A 157 24.97 -13.28 -23.87
CA LYS A 157 25.22 -14.70 -24.11
C LYS A 157 26.71 -15.05 -24.23
N GLY A 158 27.10 -16.12 -23.55
CA GLY A 158 28.48 -16.63 -23.54
C GLY A 158 29.44 -15.86 -22.64
N THR A 159 28.97 -14.84 -21.91
CA THR A 159 29.78 -14.14 -20.90
C THR A 159 30.03 -15.06 -19.71
N ARG A 160 31.25 -15.13 -19.20
CA ARG A 160 31.55 -15.89 -17.98
C ARG A 160 31.49 -14.96 -16.77
N ILE A 161 31.14 -15.51 -15.61
CA ILE A 161 31.02 -14.73 -14.37
C ILE A 161 32.31 -14.00 -13.98
N GLU A 162 33.46 -14.57 -14.33
CA GLU A 162 34.79 -13.98 -14.10
C GLU A 162 35.13 -12.81 -15.04
N ASP A 163 34.39 -12.65 -16.14
CA ASP A 163 34.58 -11.55 -17.09
C ASP A 163 33.77 -10.31 -16.69
N ILE A 164 32.98 -10.38 -15.61
CA ILE A 164 32.13 -9.27 -15.16
C ILE A 164 32.94 -8.26 -14.36
N GLU A 165 32.89 -7.00 -14.77
CA GLU A 165 33.53 -5.87 -14.10
C GLU A 165 32.52 -4.92 -13.45
N VAL A 166 31.32 -4.81 -14.04
CA VAL A 166 30.27 -3.87 -13.63
C VAL A 166 28.94 -4.60 -13.50
N VAL A 167 28.18 -4.30 -12.46
CA VAL A 167 26.81 -4.77 -12.27
C VAL A 167 25.86 -3.59 -12.16
N MET A 168 24.81 -3.60 -12.99
CA MET A 168 23.80 -2.57 -13.09
C MET A 168 22.43 -3.05 -12.57
N SER A 169 21.77 -2.25 -11.74
CA SER A 169 20.36 -2.48 -11.40
C SER A 169 19.73 -1.30 -10.67
N HIS A 170 18.45 -1.40 -10.34
CA HIS A 170 17.79 -0.46 -9.44
C HIS A 170 18.45 -0.47 -8.04
N PRO A 171 18.65 0.69 -7.37
CA PRO A 171 19.29 0.77 -6.05
C PRO A 171 18.77 -0.23 -5.02
N GLN A 172 17.46 -0.48 -5.01
CA GLN A 172 16.85 -1.43 -4.08
C GLN A 172 17.25 -2.88 -4.39
N ALA A 173 17.39 -3.27 -5.66
CA ALA A 173 17.83 -4.62 -6.03
C ALA A 173 19.32 -4.82 -5.70
N LEU A 174 20.14 -3.80 -5.93
CA LEU A 174 21.55 -3.78 -5.55
C LEU A 174 21.73 -3.93 -4.04
N ALA A 175 20.96 -3.19 -3.24
CA ALA A 175 20.98 -3.30 -1.79
C ALA A 175 20.51 -4.68 -1.27
N GLN A 176 19.65 -5.37 -2.03
CA GLN A 176 19.15 -6.71 -1.69
C GLN A 176 20.09 -7.84 -2.13
N THR A 177 21.16 -7.53 -2.85
CA THR A 177 22.14 -8.49 -3.38
C THR A 177 23.57 -8.10 -2.98
N GLU A 178 23.70 -7.25 -1.96
CA GLU A 178 24.97 -6.60 -1.62
C GLU A 178 26.02 -7.63 -1.19
N GLN A 179 25.66 -8.63 -0.39
CA GLN A 179 26.62 -9.64 0.07
C GLN A 179 27.13 -10.48 -1.10
N TYR A 180 26.23 -10.87 -2.01
CA TYR A 180 26.60 -11.59 -3.22
C TYR A 180 27.54 -10.77 -4.12
N LEU A 181 27.18 -9.51 -4.42
CA LEU A 181 27.97 -8.64 -5.29
C LEU A 181 29.35 -8.29 -4.70
N ARG A 182 29.46 -8.15 -3.38
CA ARG A 182 30.76 -7.94 -2.70
C ARG A 182 31.71 -9.10 -2.94
N ASN A 183 31.22 -10.35 -2.97
CA ASN A 183 32.05 -11.52 -3.21
C ASN A 183 32.57 -11.60 -4.66
N LEU A 184 31.86 -11.00 -5.62
CA LEU A 184 32.28 -10.91 -7.02
C LEU A 184 33.32 -9.82 -7.29
N HIS A 185 33.57 -8.90 -6.35
CA HIS A 185 34.54 -7.80 -6.51
C HIS A 185 34.26 -6.88 -7.72
N VAL A 186 32.98 -6.71 -8.06
CA VAL A 186 32.51 -5.90 -9.19
C VAL A 186 32.20 -4.46 -8.78
N LYS A 187 32.23 -3.55 -9.75
CA LYS A 187 31.69 -2.18 -9.57
C LYS A 187 30.17 -2.22 -9.66
N ILE A 188 29.50 -1.42 -8.83
CA ILE A 188 28.05 -1.33 -8.80
C ILE A 188 27.61 -0.01 -9.42
N GLU A 189 26.70 -0.06 -10.39
CA GLU A 189 26.11 1.10 -11.03
C GLU A 189 24.59 1.11 -10.88
N ALA A 190 24.07 2.17 -10.25
CA ALA A 190 22.65 2.35 -10.05
C ALA A 190 21.96 2.81 -11.33
N GLN A 191 20.86 2.14 -11.67
CA GLN A 191 19.99 2.45 -12.80
C GLN A 191 18.56 2.69 -12.33
N ALA A 192 17.71 3.20 -13.23
CA ALA A 192 16.32 3.52 -12.90
C ALA A 192 15.42 2.29 -12.72
N ASP A 193 15.73 1.15 -13.35
CA ASP A 193 14.91 -0.07 -13.30
C ASP A 193 15.75 -1.34 -13.45
N THR A 194 15.27 -2.44 -12.86
CA THR A 194 15.90 -3.77 -12.93
C THR A 194 15.90 -4.36 -14.35
N ALA A 195 14.73 -4.48 -14.98
CA ALA A 195 14.61 -5.00 -16.34
C ALA A 195 15.16 -4.00 -17.37
N GLY A 196 15.02 -2.70 -17.10
CA GLY A 196 15.65 -1.64 -17.88
C GLY A 196 17.19 -1.74 -17.91
N SER A 197 17.82 -2.23 -16.84
CA SER A 197 19.27 -2.49 -16.82
C SER A 197 19.66 -3.62 -17.76
N ALA A 198 18.90 -4.72 -17.75
CA ALA A 198 19.11 -5.83 -18.69
C ALA A 198 18.92 -5.39 -20.14
N LYS A 199 17.85 -4.65 -20.42
CA LYS A 199 17.59 -4.05 -21.74
C LYS A 199 18.73 -3.14 -22.20
N LEU A 200 19.24 -2.29 -21.30
CA LEU A 200 20.31 -1.34 -21.61
C LEU A 200 21.60 -2.06 -22.04
N ILE A 201 21.99 -3.09 -21.29
CA ILE A 201 23.18 -3.90 -21.60
C ILE A 201 23.04 -4.53 -22.98
N GLN A 202 21.86 -5.11 -23.27
CA GLN A 202 21.61 -5.77 -24.53
C GLN A 202 21.55 -4.78 -25.71
N ASP A 203 20.82 -3.68 -25.58
CA ASP A 203 20.64 -2.68 -26.64
C ASP A 203 21.97 -2.01 -27.03
N GLN A 204 22.86 -1.80 -26.05
CA GLN A 204 24.16 -1.15 -26.27
C GLN A 204 25.31 -2.13 -26.51
N GLY A 205 25.07 -3.44 -26.38
CA GLY A 205 26.10 -4.46 -26.53
C GLY A 205 27.25 -4.30 -25.52
N LEU A 206 26.94 -3.95 -24.26
CA LEU A 206 27.96 -3.71 -23.25
C LEU A 206 28.66 -5.02 -22.87
N VAL A 207 30.00 -5.01 -22.90
CA VAL A 207 30.85 -6.16 -22.56
C VAL A 207 31.38 -6.00 -21.13
N GLY A 208 31.47 -7.10 -20.38
CA GLY A 208 31.90 -7.08 -18.97
C GLY A 208 30.88 -6.46 -18.01
N VAL A 209 29.64 -6.28 -18.47
CA VAL A 209 28.54 -5.71 -17.69
C VAL A 209 27.45 -6.75 -17.50
N ALA A 210 27.01 -6.94 -16.26
CA ALA A 210 25.87 -7.76 -15.90
C ALA A 210 24.74 -6.91 -15.29
N ALA A 211 23.53 -7.45 -15.29
CA ALA A 211 22.37 -6.85 -14.63
C ALA A 211 21.85 -7.74 -13.50
N VAL A 212 21.43 -7.12 -12.39
CA VAL A 212 20.55 -7.81 -11.42
C VAL A 212 19.11 -7.58 -11.85
N ALA A 213 18.42 -8.62 -12.31
CA ALA A 213 17.04 -8.52 -12.79
C ALA A 213 16.26 -9.83 -12.60
N SER A 214 15.02 -9.86 -13.09
CA SER A 214 14.19 -11.07 -13.04
C SER A 214 14.62 -12.08 -14.10
N SER A 215 14.35 -13.37 -13.89
CA SER A 215 14.53 -14.41 -14.93
C SER A 215 13.73 -14.10 -16.19
N ARG A 216 12.57 -13.45 -16.05
CA ARG A 216 11.74 -13.01 -17.18
C ARG A 216 12.45 -11.97 -18.06
N ALA A 217 13.24 -11.08 -17.47
CA ALA A 217 14.06 -10.14 -18.25
C ALA A 217 15.13 -10.88 -19.07
N ALA A 218 15.70 -11.97 -18.55
CA ALA A 218 16.66 -12.79 -19.28
C ALA A 218 16.04 -13.39 -20.56
N GLU A 219 14.85 -13.96 -20.45
CA GLU A 219 14.10 -14.51 -21.59
C GLU A 219 13.77 -13.43 -22.63
N LEU A 220 13.31 -12.26 -22.18
CA LEU A 220 12.86 -11.18 -23.06
C LEU A 220 14.00 -10.51 -23.82
N TYR A 221 15.16 -10.37 -23.18
CA TYR A 221 16.32 -9.68 -23.74
C TYR A 221 17.40 -10.64 -24.23
N ASP A 222 17.08 -11.94 -24.32
CA ASP A 222 17.96 -12.99 -24.83
C ASP A 222 19.32 -13.06 -24.12
N MET A 223 19.30 -12.96 -22.78
CA MET A 223 20.49 -12.94 -21.92
C MET A 223 20.68 -14.27 -21.17
N ASP A 224 21.91 -14.59 -20.80
CA ASP A 224 22.23 -15.74 -19.97
C ASP A 224 22.03 -15.41 -18.48
N ILE A 225 21.46 -16.36 -17.75
CA ILE A 225 21.42 -16.33 -16.28
C ILE A 225 22.72 -16.98 -15.77
N LEU A 226 23.64 -16.15 -15.25
CA LEU A 226 24.91 -16.62 -14.70
C LEU A 226 24.76 -17.23 -13.31
N ASP A 227 23.86 -16.68 -12.50
CA ASP A 227 23.44 -17.23 -11.22
C ASP A 227 22.02 -16.76 -10.88
N ALA A 228 21.29 -17.56 -10.11
CA ALA A 228 19.89 -17.34 -9.76
C ALA A 228 19.68 -17.34 -8.24
N ASP A 229 18.61 -16.68 -7.78
CA ASP A 229 18.31 -16.52 -6.34
C ASP A 229 19.47 -15.84 -5.55
N ILE A 230 20.11 -14.84 -6.16
CA ILE A 230 21.30 -14.16 -5.61
C ILE A 230 20.98 -13.13 -4.50
N GLN A 231 19.71 -12.96 -4.14
CA GLN A 231 19.30 -12.07 -3.05
C GLN A 231 19.79 -12.57 -1.69
N ASP A 232 20.17 -11.62 -0.83
CA ASP A 232 20.70 -11.90 0.51
C ASP A 232 19.65 -12.56 1.43
N ASP A 233 18.36 -12.25 1.23
CA ASP A 233 17.24 -12.89 1.92
C ASP A 233 16.29 -13.60 0.92
N LYS A 234 16.06 -14.89 1.15
CA LYS A 234 15.21 -15.75 0.31
C LYS A 234 13.71 -15.47 0.48
N ASN A 235 13.31 -14.79 1.55
CA ASN A 235 11.94 -14.41 1.86
C ASN A 235 11.61 -12.99 1.35
N ASN A 236 12.03 -12.69 0.13
CA ASN A 236 11.76 -11.42 -0.52
C ASN A 236 10.39 -11.46 -1.22
N VAL A 237 9.41 -10.71 -0.72
CA VAL A 237 8.06 -10.65 -1.27
C VAL A 237 7.65 -9.19 -1.41
N THR A 238 7.11 -8.84 -2.58
CA THR A 238 6.48 -7.55 -2.83
C THR A 238 4.98 -7.73 -2.91
N ARG A 239 4.24 -6.92 -2.15
CA ARG A 239 2.80 -6.81 -2.26
C ARG A 239 2.45 -5.65 -3.19
N PHE A 240 1.57 -5.97 -4.12
CA PHE A 240 1.00 -5.06 -5.11
C PHE A 240 -0.49 -4.87 -4.81
N VAL A 241 -1.01 -3.70 -5.18
CA VAL A 241 -2.45 -3.42 -5.19
C VAL A 241 -2.91 -3.14 -6.61
N ALA A 242 -4.10 -3.64 -6.94
CA ALA A 242 -4.79 -3.30 -8.16
C ALA A 242 -5.71 -2.10 -7.91
N LEU A 243 -5.60 -1.08 -8.76
CA LEU A 243 -6.34 0.18 -8.67
C LEU A 243 -7.35 0.31 -9.80
N SER A 244 -8.53 0.87 -9.50
CA SER A 244 -9.58 1.16 -10.48
C SER A 244 -10.31 2.46 -10.16
N ARG A 245 -10.94 3.05 -11.17
CA ARG A 245 -11.83 4.22 -11.00
C ARG A 245 -13.06 3.89 -10.14
N ASN A 246 -13.55 2.66 -10.22
CA ASN A 246 -14.74 2.21 -9.50
C ASN A 246 -14.33 1.30 -8.33
N PRO A 247 -14.95 1.46 -7.15
CA PRO A 247 -14.69 0.56 -6.03
C PRO A 247 -15.24 -0.84 -6.33
N CYS A 248 -14.65 -1.85 -5.69
CA CYS A 248 -15.22 -3.20 -5.71
C CYS A 248 -16.47 -3.25 -4.83
N THR A 249 -17.50 -3.96 -5.30
CA THR A 249 -18.66 -4.32 -4.48
C THR A 249 -18.38 -5.67 -3.84
N PRO A 250 -18.22 -5.76 -2.51
CA PRO A 250 -17.95 -7.02 -1.84
C PRO A 250 -19.22 -7.88 -1.80
N ASN A 251 -19.41 -8.71 -2.82
CA ASN A 251 -20.61 -9.51 -3.03
C ASN A 251 -20.34 -11.00 -3.29
N ILE A 252 -19.08 -11.44 -3.29
CA ILE A 252 -18.73 -12.83 -3.60
C ILE A 252 -18.80 -13.67 -2.31
N PRO A 253 -19.74 -14.62 -2.18
CA PRO A 253 -19.84 -15.45 -0.99
C PRO A 253 -18.59 -16.31 -0.79
N GLY A 254 -18.09 -16.39 0.44
CA GLY A 254 -16.94 -17.23 0.80
C GLY A 254 -15.57 -16.60 0.58
N GLU A 255 -15.48 -15.43 -0.07
CA GLU A 255 -14.22 -14.68 -0.15
C GLU A 255 -13.91 -13.94 1.16
N ILE A 256 -12.62 -13.91 1.51
CA ILE A 256 -12.11 -13.12 2.63
C ILE A 256 -11.76 -11.74 2.10
N TYR A 257 -12.39 -10.71 2.65
CA TYR A 257 -12.14 -9.33 2.26
C TYR A 257 -11.13 -8.64 3.17
N LYS A 258 -10.39 -7.70 2.58
CA LYS A 258 -9.54 -6.73 3.27
C LYS A 258 -10.07 -5.33 2.95
N THR A 259 -10.08 -4.47 3.95
CA THR A 259 -10.38 -3.05 3.79
C THR A 259 -9.16 -2.23 4.14
N SER A 260 -8.78 -1.31 3.25
CA SER A 260 -7.70 -0.35 3.46
C SER A 260 -8.28 1.03 3.72
N ILE A 261 -7.79 1.70 4.76
CA ILE A 261 -8.19 3.06 5.11
C ILE A 261 -6.96 3.93 5.35
N VAL A 262 -7.17 5.24 5.24
CA VAL A 262 -6.25 6.26 5.70
C VAL A 262 -6.99 7.24 6.60
N PHE A 263 -6.41 7.61 7.72
CA PHE A 263 -7.03 8.53 8.65
C PHE A 263 -6.02 9.42 9.39
N SER A 264 -6.51 10.52 9.93
CA SER A 264 -5.77 11.38 10.86
C SER A 264 -6.71 11.93 11.93
N PHE A 265 -6.13 12.36 13.05
CA PHE A 265 -6.87 12.94 14.17
C PHE A 265 -6.08 14.14 14.72
N VAL A 266 -6.76 15.02 15.46
CA VAL A 266 -6.07 16.02 16.27
C VAL A 266 -5.25 15.29 17.32
N ASP A 267 -3.99 15.68 17.46
CA ASP A 267 -3.10 15.05 18.40
C ASP A 267 -3.59 15.17 19.85
N GLY A 268 -3.34 14.11 20.62
CA GLY A 268 -3.73 13.99 22.01
C GLY A 268 -3.27 12.65 22.60
N PRO A 269 -3.15 12.53 23.93
CA PRO A 269 -2.71 11.30 24.56
C PRO A 269 -3.59 10.11 24.19
N GLY A 270 -2.96 9.04 23.70
CA GLY A 270 -3.62 7.76 23.40
C GLY A 270 -4.59 7.79 22.22
N MET A 271 -4.54 8.80 21.34
CA MET A 271 -5.47 8.88 20.20
C MET A 271 -5.34 7.69 19.25
N LEU A 272 -4.11 7.23 18.99
CA LEU A 272 -3.89 6.02 18.18
C LEU A 272 -4.48 4.77 18.85
N PHE A 273 -4.30 4.63 20.18
CA PHE A 273 -4.89 3.53 20.94
C PHE A 273 -6.42 3.55 20.85
N LYS A 274 -7.05 4.72 20.99
CA LYS A 274 -8.51 4.88 20.84
C LYS A 274 -8.98 4.50 19.43
N ALA A 275 -8.25 4.94 18.40
CA ALA A 275 -8.55 4.61 17.02
C ALA A 275 -8.46 3.09 16.74
N LEU A 276 -7.42 2.42 17.22
CA LEU A 276 -7.28 0.96 17.12
C LEU A 276 -8.33 0.22 17.95
N GLY A 277 -8.73 0.78 19.09
CA GLY A 277 -9.83 0.28 19.92
C GLY A 277 -11.16 0.17 19.18
N CYS A 278 -11.41 1.00 18.16
CA CYS A 278 -12.60 0.90 17.31
C CYS A 278 -12.70 -0.47 16.60
N PHE A 279 -11.56 -1.08 16.26
CA PHE A 279 -11.48 -2.38 15.58
C PHE A 279 -11.33 -3.52 16.57
N ALA A 280 -10.38 -3.39 17.52
CA ALA A 280 -10.04 -4.45 18.46
C ALA A 280 -11.23 -4.88 19.34
N LEU A 281 -12.04 -3.93 19.82
CA LEU A 281 -13.22 -4.23 20.65
C LEU A 281 -14.37 -4.90 19.89
N ARG A 282 -14.24 -5.02 18.55
CA ARG A 282 -15.21 -5.68 17.66
C ARG A 282 -14.65 -6.96 17.05
N GLY A 283 -13.47 -7.43 17.50
CA GLY A 283 -12.83 -8.64 16.96
C GLY A 283 -12.32 -8.49 15.52
N ILE A 284 -12.10 -7.26 15.05
CA ILE A 284 -11.60 -7.01 13.69
C ILE A 284 -10.07 -7.05 13.70
N ASP A 285 -9.51 -7.98 12.92
CA ASP A 285 -8.07 -8.22 12.80
C ASP A 285 -7.40 -7.17 11.90
N THR A 286 -6.42 -6.44 12.43
CA THR A 286 -5.65 -5.44 11.67
C THR A 286 -4.38 -6.09 11.13
N THR A 287 -4.17 -6.02 9.81
CA THR A 287 -3.06 -6.69 9.13
C THR A 287 -1.89 -5.77 8.80
N LYS A 288 -2.10 -4.45 8.81
CA LYS A 288 -1.04 -3.46 8.57
C LYS A 288 -1.38 -2.15 9.27
N ILE A 289 -0.37 -1.50 9.87
CA ILE A 289 -0.42 -0.09 10.25
C ILE A 289 0.87 0.62 9.84
N GLU A 290 0.75 1.82 9.28
CA GLU A 290 1.88 2.67 8.91
C GLU A 290 1.56 4.13 9.24
N SER A 291 2.46 4.82 9.95
CA SER A 291 2.30 6.24 10.29
C SER A 291 3.27 7.11 9.49
N ARG A 292 2.79 8.22 8.91
CA ARG A 292 3.64 9.15 8.15
C ARG A 292 3.29 10.61 8.39
N PRO A 293 4.27 11.53 8.44
CA PRO A 293 3.98 12.96 8.42
C PRO A 293 3.27 13.38 7.13
N MET A 294 2.24 14.21 7.25
CA MET A 294 1.47 14.74 6.12
C MET A 294 2.30 15.70 5.27
N LYS A 295 2.47 15.43 3.97
CA LYS A 295 3.27 16.30 3.09
C LYS A 295 2.74 17.75 2.98
N ASN A 296 1.42 17.92 2.86
CA ASN A 296 0.81 19.24 2.59
C ASN A 296 0.60 20.10 3.85
N ASN A 297 0.77 19.52 5.04
CA ASN A 297 0.70 20.24 6.31
C ASN A 297 1.50 19.46 7.37
N PRO A 298 2.83 19.37 7.23
CA PRO A 298 3.64 18.43 8.00
C PRO A 298 3.79 18.83 9.45
N LEU A 299 3.54 20.09 9.78
CA LEU A 299 3.75 20.66 11.10
C LEU A 299 2.48 21.31 11.63
N VAL A 300 2.08 20.95 12.84
CA VAL A 300 0.94 21.53 13.55
C VAL A 300 1.36 22.01 14.92
N LYS A 301 0.79 23.13 15.38
CA LYS A 301 0.98 23.59 16.76
C LYS A 301 0.23 22.66 17.71
N LYS A 302 0.85 22.33 18.84
CA LYS A 302 0.17 21.58 19.89
C LYS A 302 -1.04 22.36 20.39
N VAL A 303 -2.08 21.61 20.75
CA VAL A 303 -3.25 22.16 21.44
C VAL A 303 -2.85 22.64 22.85
N TRP A 304 -1.82 22.05 23.44
CA TRP A 304 -1.27 22.38 24.75
C TRP A 304 0.20 22.80 24.64
N GLY A 305 0.45 24.11 24.67
CA GLY A 305 1.78 24.73 24.61
C GLY A 305 2.18 25.28 23.23
N ASP A 306 3.32 25.98 23.17
CA ASP A 306 3.81 26.66 21.95
C ASP A 306 4.69 25.78 21.04
N SER A 307 4.76 24.47 21.31
CA SER A 307 5.58 23.55 20.53
C SER A 307 4.90 23.13 19.22
N VAL A 308 5.71 22.99 18.18
CA VAL A 308 5.32 22.48 16.86
C VAL A 308 5.66 21.00 16.79
N GLN A 309 4.81 20.20 16.15
CA GLN A 309 5.03 18.76 15.99
C GLN A 309 4.58 18.27 14.62
N PHE A 310 5.03 17.06 14.26
CA PHE A 310 4.58 16.44 13.03
C PHE A 310 3.08 16.12 13.05
N ASN A 311 2.42 16.41 11.94
CA ASN A 311 1.03 16.05 11.70
C ASN A 311 0.99 14.70 10.97
N TYR A 312 0.42 13.67 11.57
CA TYR A 312 0.48 12.32 11.05
C TYR A 312 -0.80 11.90 10.33
N ILE A 313 -0.62 11.11 9.27
CA ILE A 313 -1.63 10.23 8.71
C ILE A 313 -1.25 8.78 9.00
N PHE A 314 -2.27 7.95 9.14
CA PHE A 314 -2.14 6.53 9.42
C PHE A 314 -2.82 5.75 8.30
N TYR A 315 -2.09 4.84 7.67
CA TYR A 315 -2.65 3.83 6.78
C TYR A 315 -2.91 2.57 7.59
N LEU A 316 -4.08 1.98 7.43
CA LEU A 316 -4.48 0.78 8.15
C LEU A 316 -5.17 -0.18 7.18
N ASP A 317 -4.70 -1.43 7.18
CA ASP A 317 -5.40 -2.54 6.56
C ASP A 317 -5.98 -3.43 7.65
N PHE A 318 -7.20 -3.91 7.44
CA PHE A 318 -7.84 -4.86 8.33
C PHE A 318 -8.68 -5.87 7.57
N ARG A 319 -8.84 -7.06 8.15
CA ARG A 319 -9.71 -8.11 7.63
C ARG A 319 -11.16 -7.74 7.88
N GLY A 320 -11.96 -7.70 6.82
CA GLY A 320 -13.37 -7.37 6.90
C GLY A 320 -13.86 -6.61 5.69
N SER A 321 -15.16 -6.76 5.42
CA SER A 321 -15.86 -6.08 4.33
C SER A 321 -16.60 -4.84 4.84
N THR A 322 -16.70 -3.80 4.01
CA THR A 322 -17.53 -2.62 4.33
C THR A 322 -19.03 -2.90 4.37
N THR A 323 -19.48 -4.09 3.93
CA THR A 323 -20.87 -4.55 4.08
C THR A 323 -21.17 -5.17 5.44
N GLN A 324 -20.14 -5.54 6.21
CA GLN A 324 -20.29 -6.11 7.55
C GLN A 324 -20.68 -5.05 8.58
N VAL A 325 -21.62 -5.37 9.46
CA VAL A 325 -22.17 -4.43 10.44
C VAL A 325 -21.11 -3.99 11.45
N GLU A 326 -20.27 -4.93 11.90
CA GLU A 326 -19.14 -4.68 12.80
C GLU A 326 -18.11 -3.72 12.20
N VAL A 327 -17.79 -3.87 10.92
CA VAL A 327 -16.88 -2.96 10.19
C VAL A 327 -17.52 -1.59 10.04
N GLN A 328 -18.80 -1.51 9.66
CA GLN A 328 -19.53 -0.24 9.58
C GLN A 328 -19.57 0.48 10.93
N ASN A 329 -19.75 -0.27 12.02
CA ASN A 329 -19.73 0.27 13.38
C ASN A 329 -18.33 0.78 13.77
N ALA A 330 -17.27 0.04 13.42
CA ALA A 330 -15.88 0.46 13.65
C ALA A 330 -15.56 1.75 12.91
N LEU A 331 -15.89 1.83 11.61
CA LEU A 331 -15.65 3.00 10.77
C LEU A 331 -16.43 4.23 11.26
N ARG A 332 -17.69 4.06 11.67
CA ARG A 332 -18.49 5.17 12.25
C ARG A 332 -17.87 5.70 13.54
N ASN A 333 -17.46 4.81 14.44
CA ASN A 333 -16.84 5.21 15.69
C ASN A 333 -15.48 5.88 15.45
N LEU A 334 -14.70 5.40 14.47
CA LEU A 334 -13.46 6.05 14.05
C LEU A 334 -13.70 7.44 13.45
N GLU A 335 -14.75 7.62 12.65
CA GLU A 335 -15.13 8.92 12.06
C GLU A 335 -15.41 9.99 13.14
N GLU A 336 -15.91 9.59 14.32
CA GLU A 336 -16.12 10.50 15.45
C GLU A 336 -14.81 10.96 16.11
N LEU A 337 -13.75 10.15 16.03
CA LEU A 337 -12.45 10.42 16.63
C LEU A 337 -11.48 11.15 15.67
N THR A 338 -11.76 11.11 14.37
CA THR A 338 -10.82 11.52 13.32
C THR A 338 -11.18 12.87 12.71
N THR A 339 -10.16 13.62 12.30
CA THR A 339 -10.32 14.83 11.49
C THR A 339 -10.48 14.52 10.01
N PHE A 340 -9.97 13.35 9.61
CA PHE A 340 -10.01 12.85 8.25
C PHE A 340 -10.06 11.33 8.31
N LEU A 341 -10.97 10.76 7.54
CA LEU A 341 -11.07 9.32 7.31
C LEU A 341 -11.39 9.11 5.84
N GLN A 342 -10.59 8.29 5.18
CA GLN A 342 -10.83 7.85 3.82
C GLN A 342 -10.69 6.33 3.71
N VAL A 343 -11.70 5.70 3.10
CA VAL A 343 -11.59 4.29 2.69
C VAL A 343 -10.95 4.26 1.30
N LEU A 344 -9.82 3.57 1.20
CA LEU A 344 -9.04 3.42 -0.03
C LEU A 344 -9.57 2.26 -0.89
N GLY A 345 -10.19 1.26 -0.28
CA GLY A 345 -10.82 0.15 -0.98
C GLY A 345 -11.27 -0.95 -0.04
N CYS A 346 -12.18 -1.78 -0.52
CA CYS A 346 -12.62 -3.03 0.11
C CYS A 346 -12.55 -4.10 -0.98
N TYR A 347 -11.67 -5.08 -0.84
CA TYR A 347 -11.26 -5.95 -1.94
C TYR A 347 -10.95 -7.37 -1.46
N PRO A 348 -11.02 -8.38 -2.34
CA PRO A 348 -10.65 -9.75 -2.00
C PRO A 348 -9.18 -9.81 -1.56
N MET A 349 -8.92 -10.50 -0.46
CA MET A 349 -7.58 -10.70 0.07
C MET A 349 -6.84 -11.73 -0.75
N ASP A 350 -5.55 -11.50 -0.99
CA ASP A 350 -4.69 -12.54 -1.54
C ASP A 350 -4.35 -13.54 -0.43
N VAL A 351 -5.10 -14.65 -0.42
CA VAL A 351 -4.90 -15.78 0.49
C VAL A 351 -3.94 -16.83 -0.07
N SER A 352 -3.36 -16.60 -1.24
CA SER A 352 -2.37 -17.52 -1.78
C SER A 352 -1.08 -17.43 -0.97
N ASP A 353 -0.53 -18.58 -0.57
CA ASP A 353 0.79 -18.63 0.05
C ASP A 353 1.83 -18.26 -1.04
N PRO A 354 2.49 -17.09 -0.92
CA PRO A 354 3.43 -16.64 -1.94
C PRO A 354 4.63 -17.61 -2.05
N LEU A 355 5.00 -18.26 -0.94
CA LEU A 355 6.19 -19.10 -0.84
C LEU A 355 5.91 -20.57 -1.17
N ALA A 356 4.68 -21.07 -0.95
CA ALA A 356 4.31 -22.43 -1.35
C ALA A 356 4.37 -22.67 -2.87
N ARG A 357 4.27 -21.61 -3.69
CA ARG A 357 4.40 -21.72 -5.16
C ARG A 357 5.82 -22.03 -5.64
N LYS A 358 6.85 -22.00 -4.77
CA LYS A 358 8.22 -22.45 -5.12
C LYS A 358 8.41 -23.97 -5.10
N ILE A 359 7.40 -24.77 -4.74
CA ILE A 359 7.51 -26.24 -4.60
C ILE A 359 6.83 -27.01 -5.77
N LYS A 360 6.88 -26.50 -7.01
CA LYS A 360 6.43 -27.28 -8.16
C LYS A 360 7.37 -27.20 -9.34
#